data_AF-A0A7Y6UED3-F1
#
_entry.id   AF-A0A7Y6UED3-F1
#
_cell.length_a   1.000
_cell.length_b   1.000
_cell.length_c   1.000
_cell.angle_alpha   90.00
_cell.angle_beta   90.00
_cell.angle_gamma   90.00
#
_symmetry.space_group_name_H-M   'P 1'
#
loop_
_entity.id
_entity.type
_entity.pdbx_description
1 polymer ?
#
loop_
_entity_poly.entity_id
_entity_poly.type
_entity_poly.pdbx_seq_one_letter_code
_entity_poly.pdbx_strand_id
1 'polypeptide(L)'
;MRTAERERQPGTTGVHEEAPIAHSMPPSTTQFRDGAIPPVGGEFQSPGPSASERAYADDPMMPKELLDIVAKGDVSDLAQMLQAYPTLRQAILGAITRTHGAHTAQTVGQQTKKAPPQQAPVAETKPAKALPEGYDDGPIRIDEDHASDRSKMAAFDQIAVSHTPEASAPSHIRLPPTLVRTLDQLWAETQATNKEQGGNLVRTYGGKYEFKRTHSSEDNEDSYEPDTKNVGRLDSHVGIVHTHPLDDKRPDGVTFGAVDIVGLVDEDQPLNILRSGINTYVISRTKEFDALVEKTNNDPEKLSELRMSMHTTYTAAFQAEKDAGGGPASCVEKGLIAMCRKFHLIYYWGQGQDLHRIR
;
A
#
# COMPACT_ATOMS: atom_id res chain seq x y z
N MET A 1 50.41 -44.11 30.08
CA MET A 1 51.30 -43.63 31.17
C MET A 1 51.10 -42.13 31.29
N ARG A 2 50.43 -41.69 32.37
CA ARG A 2 51.03 -40.95 33.50
C ARG A 2 51.53 -39.57 33.08
N THR A 3 51.20 -38.43 33.65
CA THR A 3 50.51 -37.92 34.86
C THR A 3 50.85 -36.40 34.80
N ALA A 4 50.24 -35.41 35.42
CA ALA A 4 49.08 -35.17 36.27
C ALA A 4 49.18 -33.68 36.69
N GLU A 5 48.06 -33.11 37.14
CA GLU A 5 47.97 -32.20 38.31
C GLU A 5 48.67 -30.83 38.27
N ARG A 6 48.17 -29.73 38.84
CA ARG A 6 47.20 -29.45 39.92
C ARG A 6 46.75 -27.99 39.75
N GLU A 7 45.48 -27.60 39.84
CA GLU A 7 44.62 -27.51 41.03
C GLU A 7 44.92 -26.32 41.98
N ARG A 8 43.93 -25.40 42.07
CA ARG A 8 43.32 -24.74 43.25
C ARG A 8 43.21 -23.20 43.12
N GLN A 9 42.03 -22.57 42.99
CA GLN A 9 40.84 -22.39 43.88
C GLN A 9 40.97 -21.21 44.90
N PRO A 10 39.87 -20.68 45.48
CA PRO A 10 39.33 -19.34 45.17
C PRO A 10 39.24 -18.40 46.39
N GLY A 11 38.78 -17.16 46.19
CA GLY A 11 38.48 -16.21 47.26
C GLY A 11 37.22 -15.37 47.01
N THR A 12 36.15 -15.70 47.75
CA THR A 12 35.06 -14.85 48.28
C THR A 12 35.62 -13.57 48.93
N THR A 13 34.97 -12.40 49.05
CA THR A 13 33.59 -12.01 49.47
C THR A 13 33.52 -10.47 49.40
N GLY A 14 32.35 -9.86 49.21
CA GLY A 14 32.18 -8.42 49.43
C GLY A 14 30.80 -7.90 49.05
N VAL A 15 29.89 -7.92 50.02
CA VAL A 15 28.54 -7.36 49.98
C VAL A 15 28.62 -5.84 50.17
N HIS A 16 27.90 -5.05 49.38
CA HIS A 16 27.29 -3.81 49.87
C HIS A 16 25.99 -3.53 49.11
N GLU A 17 24.95 -3.45 49.93
CA GLU A 17 23.55 -3.17 49.67
C GLU A 17 23.39 -1.64 49.70
N GLU A 18 22.86 -1.03 48.63
CA GLU A 18 22.39 0.36 48.64
C GLU A 18 20.90 0.40 48.30
N ALA A 19 20.17 1.06 49.19
CA ALA A 19 18.72 1.23 49.22
C ALA A 19 18.21 2.28 48.21
N PRO A 20 16.91 2.27 47.86
CA PRO A 20 16.34 3.20 46.88
C PRO A 20 16.08 4.59 47.46
N ILE A 21 16.50 5.62 46.74
CA ILE A 21 16.18 7.02 47.02
C ILE A 21 14.76 7.32 46.50
N ALA A 22 13.84 7.55 47.44
CA ALA A 22 12.50 8.04 47.17
C ALA A 22 12.54 9.56 46.95
N HIS A 23 12.19 10.04 45.75
CA HIS A 23 11.95 11.46 45.50
C HIS A 23 10.50 11.82 45.88
N SER A 24 10.38 12.58 46.97
CA SER A 24 9.16 13.24 47.41
C SER A 24 8.93 14.51 46.56
N MET A 25 7.82 14.55 45.83
CA MET A 25 7.31 15.74 45.14
C MET A 25 6.43 16.55 46.10
N PRO A 26 6.58 17.89 46.20
CA PRO A 26 5.66 18.72 46.99
C PRO A 26 4.34 18.96 46.23
N PRO A 27 3.19 19.03 46.92
CA PRO A 27 1.92 19.39 46.29
C PRO A 27 1.87 20.89 45.95
N SER A 28 1.70 21.22 44.67
CA SER A 28 1.31 22.56 44.24
C SER A 28 -0.13 22.84 44.66
N THR A 29 -0.30 23.68 45.67
CA THR A 29 -1.60 24.21 46.07
C THR A 29 -1.80 25.56 45.40
N THR A 30 -2.45 25.59 44.23
CA THR A 30 -2.95 26.82 43.64
C THR A 30 -4.39 27.03 44.11
N GLN A 31 -4.57 27.86 45.14
CA GLN A 31 -5.88 28.36 45.54
C GLN A 31 -6.37 29.39 44.51
N PHE A 32 -7.44 29.09 43.79
CA PHE A 32 -8.23 30.09 43.08
C PHE A 32 -9.23 30.70 44.07
N ARG A 33 -9.18 32.03 44.18
CA ARG A 33 -10.12 32.83 44.97
C ARG A 33 -11.48 32.87 44.27
N ASP A 34 -12.53 32.70 45.06
CA ASP A 34 -13.93 32.96 44.69
C ASP A 34 -14.10 34.40 44.21
N GLY A 35 -14.35 34.58 42.91
CA GLY A 35 -14.77 35.82 42.29
C GLY A 35 -16.03 35.55 41.47
N ALA A 36 -17.10 36.27 41.76
CA ALA A 36 -18.40 36.14 41.10
C ALA A 36 -18.29 36.37 39.58
N ILE A 37 -18.80 35.41 38.80
CA ILE A 37 -18.89 35.47 37.34
C ILE A 37 -20.17 36.24 36.96
N PRO A 38 -20.11 37.27 36.10
CA PRO A 38 -21.30 37.94 35.58
C PRO A 38 -22.05 37.05 34.55
N PRO A 39 -23.38 37.12 34.46
CA PRO A 39 -24.15 36.32 33.51
C PRO A 39 -23.95 36.86 32.08
N VAL A 40 -23.22 36.12 31.25
CA VAL A 40 -23.13 36.36 29.81
C VAL A 40 -24.29 35.63 29.12
N GLY A 41 -25.44 36.30 29.06
CA GLY A 41 -26.61 35.86 28.30
C GLY A 41 -26.56 36.43 26.88
N GLY A 42 -25.89 35.72 25.98
CA GLY A 42 -25.95 35.96 24.54
C GLY A 42 -25.72 34.64 23.81
N GLU A 43 -26.76 34.11 23.17
CA GLU A 43 -26.63 32.93 22.32
C GLU A 43 -25.62 33.23 21.20
N PHE A 44 -24.44 32.62 21.31
CA PHE A 44 -23.51 32.54 20.19
C PHE A 44 -24.17 31.69 19.11
N GLN A 45 -24.70 32.33 18.08
CA GLN A 45 -25.06 31.64 16.85
C GLN A 45 -23.78 31.02 16.28
N SER A 46 -23.75 29.69 16.23
CA SER A 46 -22.66 28.96 15.60
C SER A 46 -22.50 29.45 14.16
N PRO A 47 -21.26 29.67 13.67
CA PRO A 47 -21.06 30.00 12.27
C PRO A 47 -21.70 28.91 11.41
N GLY A 48 -22.54 29.32 10.47
CA GLY A 48 -23.19 28.39 9.53
C GLY A 48 -22.14 27.63 8.71
N PRO A 49 -22.52 26.48 8.12
CA PRO A 49 -21.59 25.62 7.40
C PRO A 49 -20.91 26.37 6.25
N SER A 50 -19.60 26.16 6.16
CA SER A 50 -18.73 26.60 5.07
C SER A 50 -19.25 26.12 3.70
N ALA A 51 -18.83 26.79 2.63
CA ALA A 51 -19.20 26.39 1.26
C ALA A 51 -18.77 24.94 0.94
N SER A 52 -17.66 24.48 1.53
CA SER A 52 -17.21 23.09 1.49
C SER A 52 -18.14 22.15 2.26
N GLU A 53 -18.59 22.49 3.47
CA GLU A 53 -19.49 21.64 4.27
C GLU A 53 -20.87 21.47 3.61
N ARG A 54 -21.35 22.50 2.91
CA ARG A 54 -22.58 22.41 2.10
C ARG A 54 -22.44 21.52 0.87
N ALA A 55 -21.24 21.36 0.31
CA ALA A 55 -21.00 20.47 -0.83
C ALA A 55 -20.94 18.98 -0.42
N TYR A 56 -20.62 18.70 0.85
CA TYR A 56 -20.46 17.35 1.40
C TYR A 56 -21.76 16.65 1.77
N ALA A 57 -22.79 17.40 2.18
CA ALA A 57 -24.00 16.82 2.79
C ALA A 57 -24.86 16.00 1.81
N ASP A 58 -24.74 16.23 0.49
CA ASP A 58 -25.70 15.72 -0.50
C ASP A 58 -25.10 14.82 -1.60
N ASP A 59 -23.78 14.53 -1.61
CA ASP A 59 -23.17 13.82 -2.76
C ASP A 59 -21.95 12.94 -2.36
N PRO A 60 -22.16 11.67 -1.94
CA PRO A 60 -21.11 10.78 -1.41
C PRO A 60 -20.13 10.25 -2.49
N MET A 61 -20.18 10.76 -3.71
CA MET A 61 -19.46 10.20 -4.87
C MET A 61 -18.24 11.01 -5.33
N MET A 62 -17.93 12.16 -4.71
CA MET A 62 -16.81 13.00 -5.14
C MET A 62 -15.69 13.03 -4.09
N PRO A 63 -14.45 12.61 -4.44
CA PRO A 63 -13.30 12.69 -3.55
C PRO A 63 -13.06 14.12 -3.05
N LYS A 64 -12.57 14.25 -1.82
CA LYS A 64 -12.30 15.54 -1.15
C LYS A 64 -11.40 16.44 -1.99
N GLU A 65 -10.42 15.85 -2.63
CA GLU A 65 -9.40 16.50 -3.44
C GLU A 65 -10.02 17.16 -4.67
N LEU A 66 -11.03 16.52 -5.26
CA LEU A 66 -11.79 17.13 -6.35
C LEU A 66 -12.72 18.23 -5.87
N LEU A 67 -13.32 18.09 -4.69
CA LEU A 67 -14.10 19.18 -4.11
C LEU A 67 -13.23 20.40 -3.82
N ASP A 68 -11.98 20.20 -3.37
CA ASP A 68 -11.01 21.28 -3.17
C ASP A 68 -10.61 21.95 -4.48
N ILE A 69 -10.42 21.17 -5.55
CA ILE A 69 -10.18 21.69 -6.91
C ILE A 69 -11.42 22.42 -7.41
N VAL A 70 -12.62 21.86 -7.24
CA VAL A 70 -13.88 22.53 -7.59
C VAL A 70 -13.96 23.85 -6.85
N ALA A 71 -13.69 23.91 -5.55
CA ALA A 71 -13.84 25.12 -4.76
C ALA A 71 -12.88 26.25 -5.12
N LYS A 72 -11.67 25.92 -5.62
CA LYS A 72 -10.60 26.89 -5.87
C LYS A 72 -10.32 27.16 -7.34
N GLY A 73 -10.71 26.24 -8.22
CA GLY A 73 -10.39 26.27 -9.65
C GLY A 73 -11.15 27.35 -10.40
N ASP A 74 -10.50 27.93 -11.40
CA ASP A 74 -11.16 28.83 -12.35
C ASP A 74 -11.91 28.08 -13.46
N VAL A 75 -12.58 28.78 -14.35
CA VAL A 75 -13.35 28.17 -15.45
C VAL A 75 -12.50 27.26 -16.33
N SER A 76 -11.21 27.58 -16.53
CA SER A 76 -10.30 26.78 -17.34
C SER A 76 -9.91 25.49 -16.63
N ASP A 77 -9.53 25.56 -15.36
CA ASP A 77 -9.19 24.39 -14.53
C ASP A 77 -10.38 23.43 -14.43
N LEU A 78 -11.58 23.96 -14.19
CA LEU A 78 -12.80 23.17 -14.11
C LEU A 78 -13.16 22.52 -15.46
N ALA A 79 -12.87 23.18 -16.58
CA ALA A 79 -13.10 22.63 -17.92
C ALA A 79 -12.13 21.49 -18.23
N GLN A 80 -10.85 21.63 -17.88
CA GLN A 80 -9.86 20.54 -17.97
C GLN A 80 -10.26 19.37 -17.10
N MET A 81 -10.73 19.64 -15.87
CA MET A 81 -11.22 18.60 -14.96
C MET A 81 -12.41 17.83 -15.55
N LEU A 82 -13.37 18.50 -16.20
CA LEU A 82 -14.47 17.83 -16.90
C LEU A 82 -14.02 16.97 -18.10
N GLN A 83 -12.93 17.35 -18.76
CA GLN A 83 -12.35 16.56 -19.85
C GLN A 83 -11.59 15.34 -19.34
N ALA A 84 -10.83 15.51 -18.26
CA ALA A 84 -10.11 14.43 -17.60
C ALA A 84 -11.08 13.37 -17.05
N TYR A 85 -12.28 13.79 -16.63
CA TYR A 85 -13.22 12.97 -15.88
C TYR A 85 -14.62 12.85 -16.51
N PRO A 86 -14.74 12.25 -17.70
CA PRO A 86 -16.01 12.16 -18.42
C PRO A 86 -17.08 11.35 -17.68
N THR A 87 -16.69 10.32 -16.92
CA THR A 87 -17.60 9.49 -16.11
C THR A 87 -18.20 10.24 -14.93
N LEU A 88 -17.50 11.26 -14.42
CA LEU A 88 -17.93 12.08 -13.28
C LEU A 88 -18.37 13.48 -13.67
N ARG A 89 -18.59 13.69 -14.98
CA ARG A 89 -19.01 14.96 -15.55
C ARG A 89 -20.25 15.55 -14.87
N GLN A 90 -21.27 14.74 -14.60
CA GLN A 90 -22.51 15.22 -13.97
C GLN A 90 -22.30 15.59 -12.50
N ALA A 91 -21.57 14.75 -11.75
CA ALA A 91 -21.23 15.05 -10.36
C ALA A 91 -20.42 16.34 -10.25
N ILE A 92 -19.38 16.50 -11.08
CA ILE A 92 -18.54 17.70 -11.13
C ILE A 92 -19.36 18.93 -11.51
N LEU A 93 -20.21 18.86 -12.54
CA LEU A 93 -21.11 19.98 -12.89
C LEU A 93 -22.07 20.34 -11.75
N GLY A 94 -22.56 19.34 -11.01
CA GLY A 94 -23.37 19.53 -9.81
C GLY A 94 -22.61 20.28 -8.72
N ALA A 95 -21.38 19.86 -8.42
CA ALA A 95 -20.52 20.54 -7.44
C ALA A 95 -20.16 21.96 -7.88
N ILE A 96 -19.79 22.18 -9.14
CA ILE A 96 -19.54 23.52 -9.69
C ILE A 96 -20.80 24.40 -9.55
N THR A 97 -21.98 23.86 -9.82
CA THR A 97 -23.24 24.60 -9.67
C THR A 97 -23.47 25.03 -8.21
N ARG A 98 -23.20 24.14 -7.25
CA ARG A 98 -23.33 24.42 -5.81
C ARG A 98 -22.31 25.44 -5.31
N THR A 99 -21.06 25.37 -5.80
CA THR A 99 -19.95 26.19 -5.28
C THR A 99 -19.79 27.52 -6.01
N HIS A 100 -19.98 27.54 -7.33
CA HIS A 100 -19.75 28.71 -8.20
C HIS A 100 -20.99 29.23 -8.92
N GLY A 101 -22.13 28.58 -8.74
CA GLY A 101 -23.39 28.93 -9.38
C GLY A 101 -23.59 28.33 -10.78
N ALA A 102 -24.86 28.29 -11.20
CA ALA A 102 -25.29 27.64 -12.45
C ALA A 102 -24.66 28.26 -13.72
N HIS A 103 -24.43 29.58 -13.73
CA HIS A 103 -23.82 30.26 -14.88
C HIS A 103 -22.39 29.76 -15.13
N THR A 104 -21.60 29.60 -14.07
CA THR A 104 -20.23 29.07 -14.15
C THR A 104 -20.25 27.63 -14.65
N ALA A 105 -21.11 26.78 -14.09
CA ALA A 105 -21.26 25.39 -14.53
C ALA A 105 -21.63 25.28 -16.02
N GLN A 106 -22.53 26.14 -16.50
CA GLN A 106 -22.91 26.19 -17.91
C GLN A 106 -21.74 26.64 -18.80
N THR A 107 -20.96 27.63 -18.36
CA THR A 107 -19.78 28.14 -19.09
C THR A 107 -18.72 27.06 -19.22
N VAL A 108 -18.36 26.40 -18.10
CA VAL A 108 -17.43 25.26 -18.07
C VAL A 108 -17.94 24.12 -18.98
N GLY A 109 -19.23 23.78 -18.89
CA GLY A 109 -19.86 22.76 -19.73
C GLY A 109 -19.85 23.08 -21.22
N GLN A 110 -19.90 24.35 -21.60
CA GLN A 110 -19.78 24.79 -23.00
C GLN A 110 -18.34 24.80 -23.50
N GLN A 111 -17.38 25.18 -22.64
CA GLN A 111 -15.96 25.21 -22.97
C GLN A 111 -15.43 23.81 -23.33
N THR A 112 -15.89 22.78 -22.61
CA THR A 112 -15.57 21.37 -22.93
C THR A 112 -16.10 20.88 -24.26
N LYS A 113 -17.14 21.52 -24.84
CA LYS A 113 -17.68 21.17 -26.17
C LYS A 113 -16.93 21.84 -27.32
N LYS A 114 -16.24 22.95 -27.06
CA LYS A 114 -15.52 23.73 -28.10
C LYS A 114 -14.05 23.34 -28.24
N ALA A 115 -13.46 22.76 -27.20
CA ALA A 115 -12.10 22.26 -27.27
C ALA A 115 -12.04 21.00 -28.16
N PRO A 116 -11.19 20.97 -29.21
CA PRO A 116 -10.84 19.73 -29.88
C PRO A 116 -10.34 18.73 -28.82
N PRO A 117 -10.66 17.43 -28.93
CA PRO A 117 -10.08 16.44 -28.04
C PRO A 117 -8.56 16.57 -28.11
N GLN A 118 -7.95 17.08 -27.04
CA GLN A 118 -6.51 17.04 -26.88
C GLN A 118 -6.16 15.55 -26.78
N GLN A 119 -5.62 15.01 -27.88
CA GLN A 119 -4.90 13.74 -27.82
C GLN A 119 -3.86 13.91 -26.72
N ALA A 120 -3.97 13.09 -25.67
CA ALA A 120 -2.96 13.03 -24.64
C ALA A 120 -1.59 12.92 -25.31
N PRO A 121 -0.55 13.64 -24.85
CA PRO A 121 0.78 13.54 -25.45
C PRO A 121 1.19 12.08 -25.41
N VAL A 122 1.25 11.47 -26.59
CA VAL A 122 1.81 10.14 -26.78
C VAL A 122 3.28 10.31 -26.43
N ALA A 123 3.67 9.89 -25.22
CA ALA A 123 5.07 9.74 -24.88
C ALA A 123 5.70 8.85 -25.97
N GLU A 124 6.77 9.34 -26.61
CA GLU A 124 7.54 8.58 -27.59
C GLU A 124 7.99 7.27 -26.94
N THR A 125 7.22 6.22 -27.20
CA THR A 125 7.53 4.87 -26.78
C THR A 125 8.54 4.34 -27.80
N LYS A 126 9.76 4.06 -27.34
CA LYS A 126 10.68 3.18 -28.06
C LYS A 126 9.91 1.94 -28.53
N PRO A 127 10.17 1.42 -29.74
CA PRO A 127 9.38 0.33 -30.30
C PRO A 127 9.40 -0.85 -29.34
N ALA A 128 8.23 -1.17 -28.79
CA ALA A 128 8.01 -2.35 -27.98
C ALA A 128 8.38 -3.57 -28.83
N LYS A 129 9.22 -4.43 -28.28
CA LYS A 129 9.55 -5.73 -28.86
C LYS A 129 8.23 -6.46 -29.11
N ALA A 130 8.03 -7.01 -30.32
CA ALA A 130 6.80 -7.68 -30.69
C ALA A 130 6.47 -8.80 -29.69
N LEU A 131 5.21 -8.82 -29.23
CA LEU A 131 4.69 -9.85 -28.33
C LEU A 131 4.80 -11.25 -28.99
N PRO A 132 5.00 -12.32 -28.21
CA PRO A 132 5.00 -13.68 -28.74
C PRO A 132 3.65 -14.02 -29.39
N GLU A 133 3.69 -14.75 -30.52
CA GLU A 133 2.52 -15.23 -31.25
C GLU A 133 1.62 -16.11 -30.36
N GLY A 134 0.34 -15.76 -30.23
CA GLY A 134 -0.68 -16.59 -29.56
C GLY A 134 -1.63 -15.87 -28.58
N TYR A 135 -1.44 -14.59 -28.29
CA TYR A 135 -2.34 -13.82 -27.40
C TYR A 135 -3.38 -13.01 -28.20
N ASP A 136 -4.65 -13.35 -28.03
CA ASP A 136 -5.80 -12.65 -28.60
C ASP A 136 -6.17 -11.42 -27.73
N ASP A 137 -6.02 -10.21 -28.29
CA ASP A 137 -6.42 -8.93 -27.69
C ASP A 137 -7.92 -8.62 -27.90
N GLY A 138 -8.70 -9.61 -28.36
CA GLY A 138 -10.11 -9.49 -28.64
C GLY A 138 -10.99 -9.19 -27.42
N PRO A 139 -12.16 -8.57 -27.62
CA PRO A 139 -13.14 -8.38 -26.55
C PRO A 139 -13.50 -9.75 -25.94
N ILE A 140 -13.41 -9.80 -24.61
CA ILE A 140 -13.78 -10.92 -23.74
C ILE A 140 -15.12 -11.55 -24.21
N ARG A 141 -15.04 -12.71 -24.91
CA ARG A 141 -16.20 -13.41 -25.51
C ARG A 141 -17.08 -14.06 -24.45
N ILE A 142 -18.26 -13.50 -24.16
CA ILE A 142 -19.14 -13.86 -23.04
C ILE A 142 -19.68 -15.30 -23.14
N ASP A 143 -18.91 -16.25 -22.64
CA ASP A 143 -19.35 -17.58 -22.23
C ASP A 143 -19.40 -17.63 -20.68
N GLU A 144 -20.06 -18.63 -20.08
CA GLU A 144 -20.29 -18.75 -18.62
C GLU A 144 -19.00 -18.70 -17.77
N ASP A 145 -17.84 -19.00 -18.38
CA ASP A 145 -16.50 -18.86 -17.79
C ASP A 145 -16.17 -17.42 -17.34
N HIS A 146 -16.81 -16.40 -17.91
CA HIS A 146 -16.51 -14.99 -17.60
C HIS A 146 -17.15 -14.49 -16.31
N ALA A 147 -18.16 -15.19 -15.78
CA ALA A 147 -18.73 -14.81 -14.49
C ALA A 147 -17.72 -15.05 -13.35
N SER A 148 -17.05 -16.19 -13.37
CA SER A 148 -15.97 -16.52 -12.44
C SER A 148 -14.81 -15.52 -12.54
N ASP A 149 -14.36 -15.21 -13.77
CA ASP A 149 -13.27 -14.26 -13.97
C ASP A 149 -13.63 -12.83 -13.53
N ARG A 150 -14.85 -12.37 -13.80
CA ARG A 150 -15.34 -11.09 -13.27
C ARG A 150 -15.38 -11.07 -11.74
N SER A 151 -15.84 -12.16 -11.11
CA SER A 151 -15.86 -12.27 -9.64
C SER A 151 -14.45 -12.26 -9.05
N LYS A 152 -13.49 -12.96 -9.66
CA LYS A 152 -12.09 -12.95 -9.20
C LYS A 152 -11.41 -11.59 -9.44
N MET A 153 -11.75 -10.89 -10.52
CA MET A 153 -11.27 -9.52 -10.76
C MET A 153 -11.85 -8.54 -9.73
N ALA A 154 -13.14 -8.64 -9.44
CA ALA A 154 -13.77 -7.85 -8.37
C ALA A 154 -13.16 -8.16 -6.98
N ALA A 155 -12.75 -9.41 -6.76
CA ALA A 155 -12.01 -9.81 -5.56
C ALA A 155 -10.61 -9.18 -5.50
N PHE A 156 -9.93 -9.00 -6.64
CA PHE A 156 -8.70 -8.20 -6.70
C PHE A 156 -8.99 -6.74 -6.36
N ASP A 157 -10.03 -6.13 -6.95
CA ASP A 157 -10.41 -4.75 -6.65
C ASP A 157 -10.70 -4.54 -5.15
N GLN A 158 -11.33 -5.52 -4.50
CA GLN A 158 -11.61 -5.49 -3.07
C GLN A 158 -10.33 -5.27 -2.23
N ILE A 159 -9.27 -6.02 -2.54
CA ILE A 159 -8.00 -5.94 -1.79
C ILE A 159 -7.10 -4.79 -2.27
N ALA A 160 -7.31 -4.29 -3.50
CA ALA A 160 -6.51 -3.22 -4.10
C ALA A 160 -6.98 -1.82 -3.70
N VAL A 161 -8.27 -1.64 -3.41
CA VAL A 161 -8.86 -0.32 -3.10
C VAL A 161 -8.86 -0.01 -1.61
N SER A 162 -8.81 -1.03 -0.75
CA SER A 162 -8.86 -0.84 0.70
C SER A 162 -8.26 -2.00 1.45
N HIS A 163 -7.84 -1.74 2.68
CA HIS A 163 -7.44 -2.77 3.63
C HIS A 163 -8.66 -3.62 4.00
N THR A 164 -8.67 -4.85 3.50
CA THR A 164 -9.79 -5.78 3.64
C THR A 164 -9.69 -6.51 4.99
N PRO A 165 -10.78 -6.67 5.77
CA PRO A 165 -10.73 -7.50 6.98
C PRO A 165 -10.27 -8.92 6.65
N GLU A 166 -9.39 -9.51 7.46
CA GLU A 166 -8.80 -10.83 7.17
C GLU A 166 -9.87 -11.93 6.94
N ALA A 167 -10.95 -11.89 7.72
CA ALA A 167 -12.06 -12.84 7.65
C ALA A 167 -12.88 -12.72 6.34
N SER A 168 -12.88 -11.54 5.73
CA SER A 168 -13.62 -11.22 4.50
C SER A 168 -12.75 -11.28 3.24
N ALA A 169 -11.47 -11.61 3.40
CA ALA A 169 -10.55 -11.66 2.28
C ALA A 169 -10.89 -12.82 1.32
N PRO A 170 -10.92 -12.56 0.01
CA PRO A 170 -11.30 -13.55 -0.98
C PRO A 170 -10.34 -14.75 -0.98
N SER A 171 -10.85 -15.92 -1.36
CA SER A 171 -10.02 -17.12 -1.51
C SER A 171 -9.24 -17.14 -2.82
N HIS A 172 -9.71 -16.41 -3.83
CA HIS A 172 -9.11 -16.32 -5.16
C HIS A 172 -9.21 -14.90 -5.67
N ILE A 173 -8.18 -14.46 -6.37
CA ILE A 173 -8.14 -13.19 -7.07
C ILE A 173 -7.64 -13.41 -8.49
N ARG A 174 -8.03 -12.50 -9.39
CA ARG A 174 -7.51 -12.45 -10.75
C ARG A 174 -6.86 -11.10 -10.97
N LEU A 175 -5.56 -11.09 -11.28
CA LEU A 175 -4.83 -9.87 -11.59
C LEU A 175 -5.33 -9.26 -12.91
N PRO A 176 -5.41 -7.92 -13.02
CA PRO A 176 -5.67 -7.25 -14.28
C PRO A 176 -4.67 -7.68 -15.37
N PRO A 177 -5.10 -7.93 -16.63
CA PRO A 177 -4.19 -8.31 -17.70
C PRO A 177 -3.06 -7.31 -17.93
N THR A 178 -3.32 -6.01 -17.73
CA THR A 178 -2.31 -4.95 -17.80
C THR A 178 -1.20 -5.16 -16.78
N LEU A 179 -1.55 -5.50 -15.54
CA LEU A 179 -0.59 -5.77 -14.47
C LEU A 179 0.24 -7.02 -14.77
N VAL A 180 -0.36 -8.09 -15.30
CA VAL A 180 0.40 -9.29 -15.67
C VAL A 180 1.43 -9.00 -16.76
N ARG A 181 1.06 -8.25 -17.80
CA ARG A 181 2.03 -7.82 -18.83
C ARG A 181 3.17 -6.98 -18.25
N THR A 182 2.86 -6.10 -17.31
CA THR A 182 3.88 -5.34 -16.59
C THR A 182 4.82 -6.27 -15.80
N LEU A 183 4.29 -7.24 -15.05
CA LEU A 183 5.11 -8.20 -14.30
C LEU A 183 6.01 -9.02 -15.23
N ASP A 184 5.48 -9.48 -16.37
CA ASP A 184 6.25 -10.23 -17.36
C ASP A 184 7.36 -9.36 -17.99
N GLN A 185 7.08 -8.07 -18.25
CA GLN A 185 8.09 -7.14 -18.74
C GLN A 185 9.18 -6.89 -17.69
N LEU A 186 8.81 -6.59 -16.45
CA LEU A 186 9.77 -6.39 -15.35
C LEU A 186 10.63 -7.63 -15.19
N TRP A 187 10.03 -8.82 -15.23
CA TRP A 187 10.76 -10.07 -15.12
C TRP A 187 11.78 -10.27 -16.24
N ALA A 188 11.40 -10.01 -17.50
CA ALA A 188 12.32 -10.11 -18.63
C ALA A 188 13.52 -9.16 -18.49
N GLU A 189 13.31 -7.97 -17.91
CA GLU A 189 14.37 -7.01 -17.63
C GLU A 189 15.26 -7.42 -16.45
N THR A 190 14.67 -8.00 -15.40
CA THR A 190 15.39 -8.63 -14.28
C THR A 190 16.30 -9.74 -14.81
N GLN A 191 15.82 -10.59 -15.72
CA GLN A 191 16.64 -11.63 -16.34
C GLN A 191 17.78 -11.06 -17.20
N ALA A 192 17.57 -9.90 -17.83
CA ALA A 192 18.58 -9.27 -18.67
C ALA A 192 19.69 -8.58 -17.87
N THR A 193 19.36 -8.07 -16.68
CA THR A 193 20.29 -7.26 -15.86
C THR A 193 20.77 -7.96 -14.59
N ASN A 194 20.11 -9.04 -14.19
CA ASN A 194 20.22 -9.67 -12.88
C ASN A 194 20.01 -8.70 -11.70
N LYS A 195 19.19 -7.66 -11.90
CA LYS A 195 18.83 -6.67 -10.86
C LYS A 195 17.34 -6.64 -10.64
N GLU A 196 16.91 -6.47 -9.39
CA GLU A 196 15.51 -6.24 -9.04
C GLU A 196 14.93 -5.06 -9.83
N GLN A 197 13.72 -5.24 -10.36
CA GLN A 197 12.95 -4.20 -11.04
C GLN A 197 11.67 -3.95 -10.28
N GLY A 198 11.18 -2.71 -10.27
CA GLY A 198 9.94 -2.39 -9.58
C GLY A 198 9.33 -1.05 -9.91
N GLY A 199 8.19 -0.77 -9.28
CA GLY A 199 7.46 0.49 -9.38
C GLY A 199 6.26 0.52 -8.45
N ASN A 200 5.47 1.58 -8.57
CA ASN A 200 4.17 1.69 -7.92
C ASN A 200 3.09 1.19 -8.87
N LEU A 201 2.21 0.33 -8.37
CA LEU A 201 0.89 0.13 -8.94
C LEU A 201 -0.02 1.25 -8.44
N VAL A 202 -0.63 1.97 -9.37
CA VAL A 202 -1.61 3.00 -9.06
C VAL A 202 -2.96 2.64 -9.65
N ARG A 203 -4.02 3.06 -8.97
CA ARG A 203 -5.36 3.11 -9.55
C ARG A 203 -5.60 4.53 -9.98
N THR A 204 -5.59 4.73 -11.29
CA THR A 204 -5.99 6.01 -11.88
C THR A 204 -7.40 6.37 -11.43
N TYR A 205 -7.70 7.66 -11.41
CA TYR A 205 -9.05 8.13 -11.13
C TYR A 205 -10.11 7.49 -12.05
N GLY A 206 -9.75 7.16 -13.29
CA GLY A 206 -10.63 6.42 -14.22
C GLY A 206 -10.90 4.96 -13.83
N GLY A 207 -10.38 4.51 -12.69
CA GLY A 207 -10.51 3.15 -12.16
C GLY A 207 -9.56 2.13 -12.80
N LYS A 208 -8.67 2.56 -13.71
CA LYS A 208 -7.69 1.67 -14.36
C LYS A 208 -6.45 1.51 -13.49
N TYR A 209 -5.87 0.33 -13.52
CA TYR A 209 -4.56 0.07 -12.93
C TYR A 209 -3.45 0.42 -13.91
N GLU A 210 -2.53 1.26 -13.46
CA GLU A 210 -1.34 1.65 -14.20
C GLU A 210 -0.10 1.40 -13.34
N PHE A 211 0.98 1.04 -14.01
CA PHE A 211 2.28 0.85 -13.37
C PHE A 211 3.16 2.06 -13.61
N LYS A 212 3.63 2.66 -12.52
CA LYS A 212 4.56 3.78 -12.52
C LYS A 212 5.91 3.27 -12.10
N ARG A 213 6.77 3.07 -13.09
CA ARG A 213 8.14 2.65 -12.84
C ARG A 213 8.85 3.66 -11.97
N THR A 214 9.59 3.16 -10.99
CA THR A 214 10.59 3.94 -10.27
C THR A 214 11.92 3.23 -10.43
N HIS A 215 12.97 4.00 -10.67
CA HIS A 215 14.33 3.47 -10.70
C HIS A 215 14.89 3.57 -9.29
N SER A 216 15.59 2.55 -8.80
CA SER A 216 16.46 2.76 -7.64
C SER A 216 17.46 3.84 -8.04
N SER A 217 17.56 4.90 -7.23
CA SER A 217 18.56 5.94 -7.44
C SER A 217 19.98 5.44 -7.19
N GLU A 218 20.11 4.24 -6.62
CA GLU A 218 21.36 3.60 -6.26
C GLU A 218 21.54 2.30 -7.06
N ASP A 219 22.75 2.08 -7.55
CA ASP A 219 23.20 0.88 -8.28
C ASP A 219 23.22 -0.42 -7.42
N ASN A 220 22.47 -0.48 -6.32
CA ASN A 220 22.44 -1.65 -5.43
C ASN A 220 21.63 -2.78 -6.08
N GLU A 221 22.29 -3.92 -6.29
CA GLU A 221 21.72 -5.10 -6.96
C GLU A 221 20.68 -5.83 -6.10
N ASP A 222 20.67 -5.55 -4.79
CA ASP A 222 19.97 -6.32 -3.76
C ASP A 222 18.80 -5.58 -3.08
N SER A 223 18.52 -4.33 -3.44
CA SER A 223 17.45 -3.56 -2.79
C SER A 223 16.74 -2.61 -3.76
N TYR A 224 15.42 -2.76 -3.83
CA TYR A 224 14.55 -1.85 -4.56
C TYR A 224 13.79 -0.94 -3.57
N GLU A 225 13.98 0.37 -3.69
CA GLU A 225 13.23 1.38 -2.93
C GLU A 225 12.23 2.09 -3.86
N PRO A 226 10.91 1.98 -3.64
CA PRO A 226 9.91 2.67 -4.44
C PRO A 226 9.87 4.16 -4.08
N ASP A 227 9.84 5.03 -5.10
CA ASP A 227 9.46 6.42 -4.89
C ASP A 227 7.94 6.50 -4.74
N THR A 228 7.46 6.41 -3.51
CA THR A 228 6.03 6.46 -3.16
C THR A 228 5.34 7.77 -3.52
N LYS A 229 6.09 8.80 -3.94
CA LYS A 229 5.54 10.06 -4.46
C LYS A 229 5.25 10.00 -5.95
N ASN A 230 5.81 9.03 -6.67
CA ASN A 230 5.49 8.76 -8.07
C ASN A 230 4.17 8.00 -8.23
N VAL A 231 3.11 8.55 -7.63
CA VAL A 231 1.74 8.02 -7.70
C VAL A 231 0.90 8.87 -8.64
N GLY A 232 1.27 10.12 -8.91
CA GLY A 232 0.45 11.07 -9.66
C GLY A 232 -0.58 11.75 -8.75
N ARG A 233 -0.93 13.00 -9.07
CA ARG A 233 -1.72 13.86 -8.16
C ARG A 233 -3.13 13.33 -7.85
N LEU A 234 -3.72 12.55 -8.76
CA LEU A 234 -5.13 12.17 -8.74
C LEU A 234 -5.33 10.65 -8.77
N ASP A 235 -4.24 9.90 -8.73
CA ASP A 235 -4.29 8.45 -8.69
C ASP A 235 -4.10 7.99 -7.24
N SER A 236 -4.62 6.81 -6.92
CA SER A 236 -4.43 6.19 -5.61
C SER A 236 -3.27 5.21 -5.66
N HIS A 237 -2.39 5.25 -4.66
CA HIS A 237 -1.34 4.25 -4.51
C HIS A 237 -1.97 2.92 -4.08
N VAL A 238 -1.88 1.91 -4.94
CA VAL A 238 -2.49 0.59 -4.72
C VAL A 238 -1.48 -0.38 -4.14
N GLY A 239 -0.26 -0.35 -4.67
CA GLY A 239 0.74 -1.30 -4.24
C GLY A 239 2.14 -0.99 -4.72
N ILE A 240 3.10 -1.59 -4.06
CA ILE A 240 4.46 -1.70 -4.57
C ILE A 240 4.53 -2.99 -5.39
N VAL A 241 5.21 -2.91 -6.53
CA VAL A 241 5.47 -4.07 -7.39
C VAL A 241 6.96 -4.21 -7.58
N HIS A 242 7.52 -5.39 -7.33
CA HIS A 242 8.92 -5.69 -7.62
C HIS A 242 9.15 -7.13 -8.11
N THR A 243 10.41 -7.45 -8.42
CA THR A 243 10.85 -8.78 -8.87
C THR A 243 12.03 -9.24 -8.03
N HIS A 244 12.21 -10.56 -7.85
CA HIS A 244 13.43 -11.13 -7.25
C HIS A 244 14.30 -11.82 -8.32
N PRO A 245 15.53 -11.36 -8.61
CA PRO A 245 16.40 -11.97 -9.61
C PRO A 245 16.73 -13.43 -9.27
N LEU A 246 17.12 -14.16 -10.31
CA LEU A 246 17.67 -15.51 -10.16
C LEU A 246 19.14 -15.35 -9.77
N ASP A 247 19.50 -15.75 -8.56
CA ASP A 247 20.91 -15.92 -8.21
C ASP A 247 21.13 -17.28 -7.53
N ASP A 248 22.38 -17.72 -7.40
CA ASP A 248 22.72 -19.01 -6.78
C ASP A 248 22.18 -19.14 -5.34
N LYS A 249 21.81 -18.02 -4.69
CA LYS A 249 21.25 -17.95 -3.35
C LYS A 249 19.71 -17.87 -3.36
N ARG A 250 19.09 -17.43 -4.47
CA ARG A 250 17.66 -17.24 -4.69
C ARG A 250 17.22 -18.06 -5.92
N PRO A 251 16.94 -19.37 -5.73
CA PRO A 251 16.39 -20.18 -6.82
C PRO A 251 15.05 -19.60 -7.32
N ASP A 252 14.64 -20.01 -8.51
CA ASP A 252 13.35 -19.60 -9.07
C ASP A 252 12.18 -19.86 -8.09
N GLY A 253 11.23 -18.93 -8.02
CA GLY A 253 10.04 -19.04 -7.17
C GLY A 253 10.27 -18.72 -5.70
N VAL A 254 11.25 -17.87 -5.38
CA VAL A 254 11.40 -17.33 -4.01
C VAL A 254 10.47 -16.13 -3.83
N THR A 255 9.57 -16.25 -2.85
CA THR A 255 8.63 -15.19 -2.45
C THR A 255 9.31 -14.10 -1.63
N PHE A 256 8.53 -13.21 -1.01
CA PHE A 256 8.99 -12.11 -0.17
C PHE A 256 9.91 -12.59 0.97
N GLY A 257 11.05 -11.93 1.14
CA GLY A 257 11.94 -12.11 2.27
C GLY A 257 11.54 -11.26 3.48
N ALA A 258 12.20 -11.48 4.62
CA ALA A 258 11.87 -10.78 5.87
C ALA A 258 11.91 -9.25 5.72
N VAL A 259 12.88 -8.72 4.97
CA VAL A 259 13.05 -7.27 4.78
C VAL A 259 11.89 -6.68 3.99
N ASP A 260 11.46 -7.33 2.91
CA ASP A 260 10.32 -6.87 2.09
C ASP A 260 9.07 -6.66 2.94
N ILE A 261 8.80 -7.59 3.86
CA ILE A 261 7.51 -7.58 4.56
C ILE A 261 7.55 -6.76 5.85
N VAL A 262 8.73 -6.63 6.47
CA VAL A 262 8.92 -5.73 7.62
C VAL A 262 8.71 -4.27 7.19
N GLY A 263 9.04 -3.92 5.93
CA GLY A 263 8.76 -2.62 5.32
C GLY A 263 7.28 -2.23 5.32
N LEU A 264 6.36 -3.21 5.33
CA LEU A 264 4.92 -2.96 5.37
C LEU A 264 4.46 -2.10 6.55
N VAL A 265 5.23 -2.05 7.63
CA VAL A 265 4.94 -1.22 8.82
C VAL A 265 4.98 0.27 8.48
N ASP A 266 5.84 0.67 7.53
CA ASP A 266 6.09 2.08 7.15
C ASP A 266 5.37 2.51 5.88
N GLU A 267 4.77 1.54 5.20
CA GLU A 267 4.02 1.72 3.99
C GLU A 267 2.56 2.04 4.32
N ASP A 268 1.77 2.51 3.36
CA ASP A 268 0.31 2.72 3.55
C ASP A 268 -0.50 1.98 2.48
N GLN A 269 0.12 1.65 1.36
CA GLN A 269 -0.58 1.07 0.23
C GLN A 269 -1.11 -0.34 0.54
N PRO A 270 -2.27 -0.72 0.00
CA PRO A 270 -2.88 -2.00 0.32
C PRO A 270 -2.09 -3.24 -0.08
N LEU A 271 -1.31 -3.19 -1.17
CA LEU A 271 -0.69 -4.36 -1.77
C LEU A 271 0.84 -4.27 -1.86
N ASN A 272 1.48 -5.42 -1.74
CA ASN A 272 2.83 -5.66 -2.22
C ASN A 272 2.77 -6.85 -3.19
N ILE A 273 3.33 -6.69 -4.39
CA ILE A 273 3.21 -7.66 -5.48
C ILE A 273 4.60 -8.03 -5.99
N LEU A 274 4.91 -9.31 -6.02
CA LEU A 274 6.22 -9.82 -6.40
C LEU A 274 6.11 -10.81 -7.56
N ARG A 275 7.03 -10.71 -8.52
CA ARG A 275 7.24 -11.71 -9.57
C ARG A 275 8.62 -12.37 -9.41
N SER A 276 8.63 -13.70 -9.33
CA SER A 276 9.83 -14.53 -9.38
C SER A 276 9.57 -15.72 -10.31
N GLY A 277 10.25 -15.72 -11.46
CA GLY A 277 10.00 -16.65 -12.56
C GLY A 277 8.56 -16.61 -13.07
N ILE A 278 7.92 -17.77 -13.08
CA ILE A 278 6.52 -17.91 -13.50
C ILE A 278 5.52 -17.59 -12.38
N ASN A 279 6.01 -17.44 -11.14
CA ASN A 279 5.16 -17.28 -9.96
C ASN A 279 4.92 -15.81 -9.65
N THR A 280 3.68 -15.50 -9.28
CA THR A 280 3.31 -14.20 -8.72
C THR A 280 2.85 -14.38 -7.28
N TYR A 281 3.26 -13.44 -6.45
CA TYR A 281 2.98 -13.39 -5.03
C TYR A 281 2.34 -12.04 -4.73
N VAL A 282 1.31 -12.04 -3.88
CA VAL A 282 0.67 -10.80 -3.41
C VAL A 282 0.52 -10.88 -1.90
N ILE A 283 0.98 -9.84 -1.21
CA ILE A 283 0.62 -9.58 0.18
C ILE A 283 -0.36 -8.43 0.20
N SER A 284 -1.46 -8.59 0.93
CA SER A 284 -2.44 -7.55 1.18
C SER A 284 -2.50 -7.23 2.66
N ARG A 285 -2.43 -5.93 2.98
CA ARG A 285 -2.69 -5.41 4.33
C ARG A 285 -4.17 -5.53 4.66
N THR A 286 -4.44 -5.81 5.93
CA THR A 286 -5.78 -5.92 6.48
C THR A 286 -6.03 -4.84 7.51
N LYS A 287 -7.32 -4.61 7.81
CA LYS A 287 -7.70 -3.67 8.87
C LYS A 287 -7.11 -4.04 10.22
N GLU A 288 -6.96 -5.34 10.47
CA GLU A 288 -6.36 -5.87 11.69
C GLU A 288 -4.86 -5.52 11.77
N PHE A 289 -4.13 -5.61 10.65
CA PHE A 289 -2.74 -5.17 10.59
C PHE A 289 -2.63 -3.65 10.78
N ASP A 290 -3.47 -2.86 10.13
CA ASP A 290 -3.44 -1.40 10.30
C ASP A 290 -3.75 -0.99 11.74
N ALA A 291 -4.68 -1.69 12.40
CA ALA A 291 -4.96 -1.47 13.82
C ALA A 291 -3.77 -1.84 14.73
N LEU A 292 -2.88 -2.76 14.30
CA LEU A 292 -1.62 -3.02 15.01
C LEU A 292 -0.62 -1.87 14.82
N VAL A 293 -0.48 -1.37 13.59
CA VAL A 293 0.39 -0.22 13.28
C VAL A 293 -0.12 1.04 13.98
N GLU A 294 -1.41 1.34 13.93
CA GLU A 294 -2.02 2.52 14.57
C GLU A 294 -1.81 2.52 16.09
N LYS A 295 -1.87 1.36 16.76
CA LYS A 295 -1.59 1.23 18.21
C LYS A 295 -0.17 1.64 18.60
N THR A 296 0.77 1.67 17.65
CA THR A 296 2.10 2.22 17.91
C THR A 296 2.08 3.73 18.08
N ASN A 297 1.04 4.43 17.61
CA ASN A 297 0.91 5.89 17.59
C ASN A 297 2.09 6.58 16.87
N ASN A 298 2.66 5.94 15.85
CA ASN A 298 3.87 6.40 15.16
C ASN A 298 5.07 6.61 16.09
N ASP A 299 5.07 5.97 17.26
CA ASP A 299 6.20 5.98 18.18
C ASP A 299 7.35 5.14 17.58
N PRO A 300 8.55 5.71 17.36
CA PRO A 300 9.65 5.00 16.71
C PRO A 300 10.09 3.72 17.43
N GLU A 301 10.04 3.69 18.76
CA GLU A 301 10.41 2.50 19.54
C GLU A 301 9.38 1.41 19.34
N LYS A 302 8.08 1.72 19.42
CA LYS A 302 7.01 0.75 19.20
C LYS A 302 6.95 0.23 17.76
N LEU A 303 7.21 1.09 16.78
CA LEU A 303 7.34 0.67 15.38
C LEU A 303 8.54 -0.28 15.22
N SER A 304 9.68 0.02 15.86
CA SER A 304 10.85 -0.86 15.88
C SER A 304 10.54 -2.21 16.53
N GLU A 305 9.84 -2.22 17.67
CA GLU A 305 9.39 -3.45 18.33
C GLU A 305 8.46 -4.30 17.44
N LEU A 306 7.51 -3.67 16.73
CA LEU A 306 6.63 -4.36 15.79
C LEU A 306 7.43 -4.99 14.65
N ARG A 307 8.34 -4.23 14.01
CA ARG A 307 9.24 -4.72 12.96
C ARG A 307 10.10 -5.90 13.44
N MET A 308 10.68 -5.79 14.64
CA MET A 308 11.48 -6.86 15.24
C MET A 308 10.64 -8.10 15.55
N SER A 309 9.39 -7.93 15.99
CA SER A 309 8.46 -9.04 16.22
C SER A 309 8.11 -9.76 14.91
N MET A 310 7.91 -9.02 13.82
CA MET A 310 7.71 -9.58 12.47
C MET A 310 8.94 -10.36 12.00
N HIS A 311 10.12 -9.74 12.04
CA HIS A 311 11.38 -10.37 11.67
C HIS A 311 11.67 -11.65 12.48
N THR A 312 11.45 -11.60 13.80
CA THR A 312 11.66 -12.75 14.70
C THR A 312 10.70 -13.89 14.35
N THR A 313 9.43 -13.59 14.06
CA THR A 313 8.43 -14.58 13.69
C THR A 313 8.81 -15.27 12.38
N TYR A 314 9.20 -14.49 11.36
CA TYR A 314 9.68 -15.01 10.10
C TYR A 314 10.91 -15.90 10.30
N THR A 315 11.94 -15.40 11.00
CA THR A 315 13.22 -16.10 11.16
C THR A 315 13.07 -17.41 11.93
N ALA A 316 12.21 -17.43 12.97
CA ALA A 316 11.94 -18.65 13.73
C ALA A 316 11.29 -19.73 12.85
N ALA A 317 10.28 -19.38 12.04
CA ALA A 317 9.64 -20.33 11.15
C ALA A 317 10.55 -20.78 9.99
N PHE A 318 11.33 -19.85 9.43
CA PHE A 318 12.37 -20.15 8.44
C PHE A 318 13.38 -21.17 8.99
N GLN A 319 13.92 -20.92 10.19
CA GLN A 319 14.91 -21.79 10.81
C GLN A 319 14.33 -23.16 11.15
N ALA A 320 13.08 -23.21 11.64
CA ALA A 320 12.39 -24.47 11.92
C ALA A 320 12.22 -25.33 10.66
N GLU A 321 11.85 -24.72 9.52
CA GLU A 321 11.74 -25.42 8.23
C GLU A 321 13.11 -25.90 7.74
N LYS A 322 14.15 -25.07 7.92
CA LYS A 322 15.53 -25.43 7.59
C LYS A 322 16.02 -26.62 8.43
N ASP A 323 15.75 -26.62 9.73
CA ASP A 323 16.11 -27.71 10.65
C ASP A 323 15.37 -29.01 10.30
N ALA A 324 14.17 -28.90 9.71
CA ALA A 324 13.42 -30.02 9.16
C ALA A 324 13.94 -30.50 7.78
N GLY A 325 15.00 -29.88 7.24
CA GLY A 325 15.60 -30.24 5.95
C GLY A 325 14.93 -29.56 4.74
N GLY A 326 14.13 -28.52 4.95
CA GLY A 326 13.51 -27.74 3.88
C GLY A 326 14.55 -26.99 3.03
N GLY A 327 14.24 -26.87 1.72
CA GLY A 327 15.04 -26.07 0.80
C GLY A 327 14.77 -24.56 0.95
N PRO A 328 15.61 -23.68 0.37
CA PRO A 328 15.51 -22.22 0.54
C PRO A 328 14.12 -21.64 0.26
N ALA A 329 13.47 -22.02 -0.85
CA ALA A 329 12.13 -21.54 -1.18
C ALA A 329 11.07 -21.95 -0.14
N SER A 330 11.13 -23.19 0.36
CA SER A 330 10.24 -23.66 1.43
C SER A 330 10.46 -22.86 2.71
N CYS A 331 11.72 -22.63 3.10
CA CYS A 331 12.04 -21.87 4.31
C CYS A 331 11.51 -20.44 4.24
N VAL A 332 11.68 -19.76 3.11
CA VAL A 332 11.13 -18.40 2.88
C VAL A 332 9.60 -18.42 2.97
N GLU A 333 8.95 -19.35 2.26
CA GLU A 333 7.49 -19.47 2.27
C GLU A 333 6.93 -19.73 3.68
N LYS A 334 7.56 -20.62 4.47
CA LYS A 334 7.16 -20.87 5.86
C LYS A 334 7.33 -19.65 6.74
N GLY A 335 8.44 -18.91 6.59
CA GLY A 335 8.66 -17.64 7.25
C GLY A 335 7.55 -16.64 6.97
N LEU A 336 7.22 -16.47 5.69
CA LEU A 336 6.16 -15.56 5.23
C LEU A 336 4.79 -15.98 5.78
N ILE A 337 4.38 -17.25 5.62
CA ILE A 337 3.09 -17.75 6.10
C ILE A 337 2.94 -17.55 7.61
N ALA A 338 3.97 -17.86 8.40
CA ALA A 338 3.91 -17.72 9.85
C ALA A 338 3.68 -16.27 10.29
N MET A 339 4.36 -15.34 9.62
CA MET A 339 4.20 -13.92 9.87
C MET A 339 2.85 -13.40 9.37
N CYS A 340 2.40 -13.78 8.17
CA CYS A 340 1.07 -13.38 7.68
C CYS A 340 -0.03 -13.80 8.65
N ARG A 341 0.02 -15.04 9.17
CA ARG A 341 -0.93 -15.52 10.19
C ARG A 341 -0.87 -14.72 11.49
N LYS A 342 0.33 -14.42 12.00
CA LYS A 342 0.50 -13.73 13.28
C LYS A 342 0.09 -12.26 13.22
N PHE A 343 0.34 -11.60 12.10
CA PHE A 343 0.12 -10.15 11.91
C PHE A 343 -1.07 -9.86 11.00
N HIS A 344 -1.96 -10.84 10.79
CA HIS A 344 -3.20 -10.69 10.05
C HIS A 344 -3.03 -10.24 8.59
N LEU A 345 -1.89 -10.50 7.93
CA LEU A 345 -1.73 -10.18 6.51
C LEU A 345 -2.32 -11.30 5.64
N ILE A 346 -2.77 -10.96 4.43
CA ILE A 346 -3.26 -11.95 3.47
C ILE A 346 -2.17 -12.23 2.44
N TYR A 347 -1.86 -13.50 2.22
CA TYR A 347 -0.89 -13.95 1.22
C TYR A 347 -1.60 -14.70 0.09
N TYR A 348 -1.37 -14.29 -1.15
CA TYR A 348 -1.81 -14.99 -2.36
C TYR A 348 -0.61 -15.45 -3.18
N TRP A 349 -0.76 -16.60 -3.81
CA TRP A 349 0.22 -17.17 -4.72
C TRP A 349 -0.46 -17.81 -5.94
N GLY A 350 0.21 -17.81 -7.07
CA GLY A 350 -0.22 -18.50 -8.28
C GLY A 350 0.63 -18.11 -9.48
N GLN A 351 0.10 -18.37 -10.68
CA GLN A 351 0.79 -18.17 -11.95
C GLN A 351 -0.10 -17.38 -12.91
N GLY A 352 0.50 -16.51 -13.71
CA GLY A 352 -0.23 -15.64 -14.63
C GLY A 352 -1.18 -14.70 -13.89
N GLN A 353 -2.48 -14.80 -14.19
CA GLN A 353 -3.51 -13.93 -13.62
C GLN A 353 -4.17 -14.51 -12.37
N ASP A 354 -4.23 -15.83 -12.22
CA ASP A 354 -5.01 -16.48 -11.18
C ASP A 354 -4.16 -16.77 -9.94
N LEU A 355 -4.54 -16.17 -8.82
CA LEU A 355 -3.89 -16.38 -7.53
C LEU A 355 -4.91 -16.90 -6.51
N HIS A 356 -4.44 -17.75 -5.59
CA HIS A 356 -5.24 -18.29 -4.51
C HIS A 356 -4.63 -17.89 -3.16
N ARG A 357 -5.49 -17.70 -2.17
CA ARG A 357 -5.09 -17.34 -0.81
C ARG A 357 -4.42 -18.54 -0.15
N ILE A 358 -3.23 -18.32 0.38
CA ILE A 358 -2.50 -19.26 1.23
C ILE A 358 -2.97 -19.06 2.66
N ARG A 359 -3.31 -20.17 3.32
CA ARG A 359 -3.83 -20.18 4.69
C ARG A 359 -2.81 -20.73 5.65
#